data_AF-A0A7Y5KV77-F1
#
_entry.id   AF-A0A7Y5KV77-F1
#
_cell.length_a   1.000
_cell.length_b   1.000
_cell.length_c   1.000
_cell.angle_alpha   90.00
_cell.angle_beta   90.00
_cell.angle_gamma   90.00
#
_symmetry.space_group_name_H-M   'P 1'
#
loop_
_entity.id
_entity.type
_entity.pdbx_description
1 polymer ?
#
loop_
_entity_poly.entity_id
_entity_poly.type
_entity_poly.pdbx_seq_one_letter_code
_entity_poly.pdbx_strand_id
1 'polypeptide(L)'
;MQQVAKRYVLPLLLAAASVGVSVGLSGCGTPGGFVRLSVRQYEVGNYNAASRACWDASEDEDYLNDKAHVRYLVYCGLTHYRLGRREQARAMLHEGNVEYLQGRSNWLKPAVVDDLYKALDDLEGRTIARPTRESFSAR
;
A
#
# COMPACT_ATOMS: atom_id res chain seq x y z
N MET A 1 29.31 -73.96 7.21
CA MET A 1 30.25 -73.39 8.20
C MET A 1 31.01 -72.24 7.56
N GLN A 2 31.25 -71.16 8.32
CA GLN A 2 32.16 -70.01 8.05
C GLN A 2 31.74 -69.05 6.90
N GLN A 3 31.36 -67.78 7.15
CA GLN A 3 32.20 -66.60 7.54
C GLN A 3 33.34 -66.42 6.53
N VAL A 4 33.47 -65.31 5.77
CA VAL A 4 34.11 -64.02 6.11
C VAL A 4 33.97 -63.15 4.83
N ALA A 5 33.20 -62.06 4.75
CA ALA A 5 33.41 -60.68 5.24
C ALA A 5 34.57 -59.87 4.59
N LYS A 6 34.19 -58.71 3.99
CA LYS A 6 34.96 -57.44 3.87
C LYS A 6 36.05 -57.43 2.75
N ARG A 7 36.25 -56.41 1.90
CA ARG A 7 36.06 -54.94 1.99
C ARG A 7 35.91 -54.37 0.57
N TYR A 8 34.79 -53.72 0.24
CA TYR A 8 34.74 -52.80 -0.90
C TYR A 8 35.11 -51.41 -0.38
N VAL A 9 36.29 -50.95 -0.76
CA VAL A 9 36.76 -49.57 -0.59
C VAL A 9 36.00 -48.72 -1.60
N LEU A 10 34.92 -48.06 -1.19
CA LEU A 10 34.27 -47.03 -1.99
C LEU A 10 34.89 -45.66 -1.65
N PRO A 11 35.41 -44.92 -2.63
CA PRO A 11 35.91 -43.57 -2.41
C PRO A 11 34.74 -42.62 -2.13
N LEU A 12 34.84 -41.98 -0.98
CA LEU A 12 34.02 -40.90 -0.47
C LEU A 12 34.15 -39.66 -1.39
N LEU A 13 33.39 -39.60 -2.47
CA LEU A 13 33.22 -38.37 -3.26
C LEU A 13 32.18 -37.48 -2.57
N LEU A 14 32.69 -36.60 -1.71
CA LEU A 14 31.97 -35.42 -1.20
C LEU A 14 31.60 -34.52 -2.38
N ALA A 15 30.39 -34.67 -2.91
CA ALA A 15 29.75 -33.63 -3.70
C ALA A 15 29.22 -32.56 -2.72
N ALA A 16 30.04 -31.56 -2.44
CA ALA A 16 29.62 -30.34 -1.77
C ALA A 16 28.64 -29.60 -2.70
N ALA A 17 27.34 -29.89 -2.54
CA ALA A 17 26.28 -29.10 -3.14
C ALA A 17 26.20 -27.77 -2.38
N SER A 18 26.94 -26.77 -2.85
CA SER A 18 26.78 -25.37 -2.50
C SER A 18 25.40 -24.91 -2.99
N VAL A 19 24.38 -25.06 -2.14
CA VAL A 19 23.10 -24.37 -2.31
C VAL A 19 23.39 -22.89 -2.14
N GLY A 20 23.62 -22.21 -3.27
CA GLY A 20 23.73 -20.77 -3.35
C GLY A 20 22.42 -20.16 -2.84
N VAL A 21 22.46 -19.65 -1.62
CA VAL A 21 21.45 -18.73 -1.09
C VAL A 21 21.47 -17.53 -2.03
N SER A 22 20.50 -17.50 -2.94
CA SER A 22 20.22 -16.33 -3.75
C SER A 22 19.86 -15.23 -2.77
N VAL A 23 20.75 -14.25 -2.64
CA VAL A 23 20.52 -13.02 -1.91
C VAL A 23 19.37 -12.33 -2.61
N GLY A 24 18.16 -12.56 -2.11
CA GLY A 24 17.01 -11.76 -2.46
C GLY A 24 17.39 -10.33 -2.18
N LEU A 25 17.31 -9.47 -3.20
CA LEU A 25 17.42 -8.03 -3.04
C LEU A 25 16.33 -7.60 -2.06
N SER A 26 16.64 -7.59 -0.77
CA SER A 26 15.98 -6.76 0.22
C SER A 26 16.25 -5.35 -0.26
N GLY A 27 15.36 -4.84 -1.12
CA GLY A 27 15.30 -3.43 -1.39
C GLY A 27 15.15 -2.77 -0.04
N CYS A 28 16.24 -2.18 0.45
CA CYS A 28 16.25 -1.31 1.61
C CYS A 28 15.45 -0.07 1.17
N GLY A 29 14.12 -0.24 1.11
CA GLY A 29 13.19 0.77 0.68
C GLY A 29 13.13 1.80 1.77
N THR A 30 13.61 3.00 1.48
CA THR A 30 13.45 4.12 2.41
C THR A 30 11.94 4.40 2.54
N PRO A 31 11.43 4.86 3.69
CA PRO A 31 9.99 5.04 3.93
C PRO A 31 9.31 5.91 2.85
N GLY A 32 9.98 7.00 2.44
CA GLY A 32 9.50 7.87 1.36
C GLY A 32 9.44 7.19 -0.04
N GLY A 33 10.19 6.11 -0.25
CA GLY A 33 10.16 5.29 -1.45
C GLY A 33 8.84 4.54 -1.61
N PHE A 34 8.31 3.98 -0.52
CA PHE A 34 7.00 3.30 -0.51
C PHE A 34 5.85 4.27 -0.69
N VAL A 35 5.92 5.47 -0.09
CA VAL A 35 4.95 6.55 -0.36
C VAL A 35 4.96 6.93 -1.85
N ARG A 36 6.14 7.08 -2.47
CA ARG A 36 6.21 7.36 -3.91
C ARG A 36 5.63 6.24 -4.75
N LEU A 37 5.81 4.99 -4.32
CA LEU A 37 5.26 3.82 -4.99
C LEU A 37 3.74 3.78 -4.88
N SER A 38 3.16 4.04 -3.70
CA SER A 38 1.71 4.06 -3.49
C SER A 38 1.05 5.15 -4.35
N VAL A 39 1.63 6.35 -4.39
CA VAL A 39 1.22 7.45 -5.29
C VAL A 39 1.19 7.00 -6.74
N ARG A 40 2.28 6.41 -7.23
CA ARG A 40 2.38 5.95 -8.62
C ARG A 40 1.30 4.90 -8.95
N GLN A 41 1.11 3.92 -8.07
CA GLN A 41 0.14 2.85 -8.29
C GLN A 41 -1.31 3.36 -8.23
N TYR A 42 -1.61 4.29 -7.33
CA TYR A 42 -2.91 4.95 -7.27
C TYR A 42 -3.21 5.72 -8.57
N GLU A 43 -2.26 6.52 -9.05
CA GLU A 43 -2.45 7.35 -10.25
C GLU A 43 -2.69 6.53 -11.52
N VAL A 44 -2.21 5.29 -11.59
CA VAL A 44 -2.50 4.36 -12.71
C VAL A 44 -3.71 3.47 -12.45
N GLY A 45 -4.45 3.69 -11.35
CA GLY A 45 -5.65 2.94 -10.99
C GLY A 45 -5.40 1.54 -10.43
N ASN A 46 -4.14 1.18 -10.10
CA ASN A 46 -3.81 -0.11 -9.52
C ASN A 46 -3.90 -0.07 -7.98
N TYR A 47 -5.13 0.00 -7.48
CA TYR A 47 -5.39 0.18 -6.05
C TYR A 47 -4.91 -1.00 -5.18
N ASN A 48 -4.88 -2.22 -5.72
CA ASN A 48 -4.34 -3.37 -4.99
C ASN A 48 -2.82 -3.26 -4.78
N ALA A 49 -2.08 -2.84 -5.81
CA ALA A 49 -0.65 -2.59 -5.66
C ALA A 49 -0.36 -1.37 -4.78
N ALA A 50 -1.18 -0.31 -4.90
CA ALA A 50 -1.09 0.85 -4.02
C ALA A 50 -1.29 0.45 -2.55
N SER A 51 -2.28 -0.40 -2.24
CA SER A 51 -2.54 -0.85 -0.88
C SER A 51 -1.39 -1.66 -0.29
N ARG A 52 -0.64 -2.41 -1.11
CA ARG A 52 0.58 -3.10 -0.63
C ARG A 52 1.68 -2.10 -0.28
N ALA A 53 1.93 -1.14 -1.17
CA ALA A 53 2.91 -0.08 -0.89
C ALA A 53 2.53 0.77 0.33
N CYS A 54 1.23 0.94 0.62
CA CYS A 54 0.76 1.59 1.83
C CYS A 54 1.07 0.78 3.09
N TRP A 55 0.95 -0.55 3.03
CA TRP A 55 1.35 -1.42 4.13
C TRP A 55 2.85 -1.26 4.42
N ASP A 56 3.68 -1.34 3.38
CA ASP A 56 5.13 -1.18 3.54
C ASP A 56 5.51 0.22 4.07
N ALA A 57 4.79 1.26 3.66
CA ALA A 57 5.01 2.61 4.19
C ALA A 57 4.59 2.78 5.66
N SER A 58 3.59 2.02 6.12
CA SER A 58 3.05 2.14 7.48
C SER A 58 4.02 1.64 8.55
N GLU A 59 4.94 0.73 8.20
CA GLU A 59 5.95 0.21 9.15
C GLU A 59 6.93 1.29 9.61
N ASP A 60 7.13 2.34 8.81
CA ASP A 60 8.08 3.43 9.05
C ASP A 60 7.41 4.82 9.00
N GLU A 61 6.11 4.89 9.30
CA GLU A 61 5.32 6.13 9.21
C GLU A 61 5.92 7.27 10.04
N ASP A 62 6.39 6.97 11.26
CA ASP A 62 6.98 7.93 12.19
C ASP A 62 8.25 8.62 11.67
N TYR A 63 8.88 8.07 10.62
CA TYR A 63 10.10 8.61 10.02
C TYR A 63 9.82 9.43 8.74
N LEU A 64 8.55 9.57 8.35
CA LEU A 64 8.16 10.41 7.22
C LEU A 64 8.26 11.90 7.60
N ASN A 65 8.75 12.71 6.67
CA ASN A 65 8.57 14.16 6.79
C ASN A 65 7.12 14.56 6.51
N ASP A 66 6.70 15.74 6.97
CA ASP A 66 5.32 16.24 6.88
C ASP A 66 4.71 16.09 5.48
N LYS A 67 5.48 16.44 4.44
CA LYS A 67 4.99 16.32 3.05
C LYS A 67 4.76 14.87 2.65
N ALA A 68 5.66 13.96 3.03
CA ALA A 68 5.53 12.54 2.75
C ALA A 68 4.40 11.91 3.56
N HIS A 69 4.22 12.34 4.80
CA HIS A 69 3.16 11.87 5.69
C HIS A 69 1.77 12.29 5.20
N VAL A 70 1.57 13.56 4.82
CA VAL A 70 0.33 14.02 4.14
C VAL A 70 0.03 13.20 2.89
N ARG A 71 1.05 12.91 2.07
CA ARG A 71 0.88 12.09 0.86
C ARG A 71 0.52 10.65 1.19
N TYR A 72 1.15 10.08 2.20
CA TYR A 72 0.82 8.76 2.69
C TYR A 72 -0.65 8.69 3.13
N LEU A 73 -1.07 9.56 4.06
CA LEU A 73 -2.43 9.62 4.58
C LEU A 73 -3.46 9.78 3.45
N VAL A 74 -3.25 10.73 2.54
CA VAL A 74 -4.22 11.01 1.47
C VAL A 74 -4.25 9.91 0.41
N TYR A 75 -3.11 9.48 -0.13
CA TYR A 75 -3.12 8.45 -1.18
C TYR A 75 -3.50 7.06 -0.65
N CYS A 76 -3.07 6.71 0.56
CA CYS A 76 -3.45 5.44 1.18
C CYS A 76 -4.92 5.47 1.62
N GLY A 77 -5.40 6.59 2.19
CA GLY A 77 -6.81 6.79 2.49
C GLY A 77 -7.69 6.70 1.23
N LEU A 78 -7.30 7.33 0.12
CA LEU A 78 -8.02 7.25 -1.15
C LEU A 78 -7.95 5.84 -1.75
N THR A 79 -6.83 5.15 -1.59
CA THR A 79 -6.70 3.74 -1.99
C THR A 79 -7.67 2.86 -1.20
N HIS A 80 -7.74 3.01 0.12
CA HIS A 80 -8.70 2.30 0.97
C HIS A 80 -10.15 2.62 0.59
N TYR A 81 -10.44 3.89 0.26
CA TYR A 81 -11.75 4.31 -0.23
C TYR A 81 -12.14 3.56 -1.50
N ARG A 82 -11.24 3.51 -2.50
CA ARG A 82 -11.46 2.79 -3.78
C ARG A 82 -11.64 1.29 -3.58
N LEU A 83 -11.01 0.71 -2.55
CA LEU A 83 -11.14 -0.70 -2.17
C LEU A 83 -12.34 -1.00 -1.26
N GLY A 84 -13.18 0.01 -0.95
CA GLY A 84 -14.37 -0.16 -0.11
C GLY A 84 -14.10 -0.25 1.39
N ARG A 85 -12.86 -0.01 1.84
CA ARG A 85 -12.46 -0.04 3.26
C ARG A 85 -12.77 1.32 3.91
N ARG A 86 -14.06 1.60 4.10
CA ARG A 86 -14.58 2.94 4.45
C ARG A 86 -14.05 3.50 5.77
N GLU A 87 -13.93 2.69 6.82
CA GLU A 87 -13.46 3.17 8.13
C GLU A 87 -11.99 3.60 8.09
N GLN A 88 -11.12 2.74 7.54
CA GLN A 88 -9.69 3.04 7.34
C GLN A 88 -9.51 4.27 6.45
N ALA A 89 -10.27 4.35 5.36
CA ALA A 89 -10.27 5.50 4.48
C ALA A 89 -10.66 6.78 5.23
N ARG A 90 -11.74 6.75 6.02
CA ARG A 90 -12.21 7.92 6.77
C ARG A 90 -11.14 8.42 7.75
N ALA A 91 -10.55 7.52 8.53
CA ALA A 91 -9.52 7.90 9.51
C ALA A 91 -8.34 8.60 8.82
N MET A 92 -7.74 7.94 7.82
CA MET A 92 -6.58 8.46 7.09
C MET A 92 -6.89 9.75 6.33
N LEU A 93 -8.04 9.84 5.66
CA LEU A 93 -8.40 11.02 4.88
C LEU A 93 -8.71 12.23 5.77
N HIS A 94 -9.31 12.00 6.94
CA HIS A 94 -9.58 13.08 7.88
C HIS A 94 -8.27 13.65 8.45
N GLU A 95 -7.38 12.78 8.91
CA GLU A 95 -6.05 13.17 9.41
C GLU A 95 -5.22 13.86 8.32
N GLY A 96 -5.14 13.25 7.13
CA GLY A 96 -4.42 13.83 6.00
C GLY A 96 -4.97 15.17 5.54
N ASN A 97 -6.29 15.41 5.66
CA ASN A 97 -6.90 16.71 5.38
C ASN A 97 -6.53 17.75 6.44
N VAL A 98 -6.52 17.39 7.73
CA VAL A 98 -6.09 18.29 8.81
C VAL A 98 -4.65 18.74 8.58
N GLU A 99 -3.75 17.82 8.28
CA GLU A 99 -2.35 18.14 8.02
C GLU A 99 -2.15 18.91 6.71
N TYR A 100 -2.87 18.55 5.65
CA TYR A 100 -2.81 19.26 4.37
C TYR A 100 -3.18 20.73 4.52
N LEU A 101 -4.20 21.05 5.32
CA LEU A 101 -4.65 22.42 5.60
C LEU A 101 -3.63 23.24 6.40
N GLN A 102 -2.82 22.59 7.24
CA GLN A 102 -1.73 23.23 7.99
C GLN A 102 -0.44 23.34 7.17
N GLY A 103 -0.29 22.49 6.17
CA GLY A 103 0.86 22.40 5.30
C GLY A 103 0.86 23.41 4.14
N ARG A 104 1.48 23.02 3.02
CA ARG A 104 1.52 23.83 1.80
C ARG A 104 0.55 23.28 0.76
N SER A 105 -0.14 24.19 0.07
CA SER A 105 -1.09 23.87 -0.99
C SER A 105 -0.51 23.11 -2.19
N ASN A 106 0.82 23.07 -2.35
CA ASN A 106 1.48 22.36 -3.45
C ASN A 106 1.97 20.94 -3.11
N TRP A 107 1.61 20.42 -1.93
CA TRP A 107 2.01 19.07 -1.53
C TRP A 107 1.23 17.98 -2.27
N LEU A 108 -0.03 18.26 -2.58
CA LEU A 108 -0.94 17.41 -3.35
C LEU A 108 -1.22 18.03 -4.71
N LYS A 109 -1.56 17.19 -5.70
CA LYS A 109 -2.03 17.65 -7.00
C LYS A 109 -3.49 18.14 -6.85
N PRO A 110 -3.93 19.17 -7.58
CA PRO A 110 -5.31 19.68 -7.48
C PRO A 110 -6.38 18.58 -7.65
N ALA A 111 -6.25 17.72 -8.66
CA ALA A 111 -7.19 16.61 -8.87
C ALA A 111 -7.27 15.61 -7.70
N VAL A 112 -6.19 15.47 -6.93
CA VAL A 112 -6.15 14.58 -5.74
C VAL A 112 -6.81 15.26 -4.55
N VAL A 113 -6.72 16.58 -4.45
CA VAL A 113 -7.45 17.37 -3.46
C VAL A 113 -8.96 17.29 -3.73
N ASP A 114 -9.38 17.35 -5.00
CA ASP A 114 -10.79 17.16 -5.39
C ASP A 114 -11.29 15.76 -5.00
N ASP A 115 -10.50 14.72 -5.29
CA ASP A 115 -10.82 13.34 -4.91
C ASP A 115 -10.87 13.15 -3.38
N LEU A 116 -9.97 13.80 -2.62
CA LEU A 116 -9.97 13.81 -1.15
C LEU A 116 -11.28 14.36 -0.60
N TYR A 117 -11.69 15.56 -1.02
CA TYR A 117 -12.93 16.17 -0.51
C TYR A 117 -14.17 15.40 -0.92
N LYS A 118 -14.21 14.91 -2.17
CA LYS A 118 -15.31 14.05 -2.64
C LYS A 118 -15.41 12.76 -1.82
N ALA A 119 -14.28 12.13 -1.51
CA ALA A 119 -14.27 10.92 -0.69
C ALA A 119 -14.70 11.22 0.75
N LEU A 120 -14.25 12.31 1.36
CA LEU A 120 -14.69 12.73 2.69
C LEU A 120 -16.19 13.00 2.74
N ASP A 121 -16.74 13.73 1.77
CA ASP A 121 -18.19 14.01 1.70
C ASP A 121 -19.02 12.71 1.56
N ASP A 122 -18.59 11.79 0.69
CA ASP A 122 -19.24 10.48 0.57
C ASP A 122 -19.12 9.67 1.87
N LEU A 123 -17.94 9.67 2.50
CA LEU A 123 -17.69 8.93 3.73
C LEU A 123 -18.48 9.48 4.91
N GLU A 124 -18.63 10.79 5.05
CA GLU A 124 -19.40 11.44 6.13
C GLU A 124 -20.91 11.30 5.98
N GLY A 125 -21.39 10.68 4.90
CA GLY A 125 -22.83 10.56 4.65
C GLY A 125 -23.45 11.88 4.22
N ARG A 126 -22.65 12.87 3.79
CA ARG A 126 -23.10 13.99 2.96
C ARG A 126 -23.34 13.52 1.52
N THR A 127 -23.99 12.37 1.39
CA THR A 127 -24.47 11.87 0.11
C THR A 127 -25.68 12.68 -0.31
N ILE A 128 -25.53 13.43 -1.40
CA ILE A 128 -26.65 13.80 -2.28
C ILE A 128 -27.45 12.52 -2.50
N ALA A 129 -28.68 12.46 -1.97
CA ALA A 129 -29.53 11.29 -2.07
C ALA A 129 -29.52 10.80 -3.52
N ARG A 130 -29.03 9.58 -3.74
CA ARG A 130 -29.05 8.96 -5.08
C ARG A 130 -30.50 8.97 -5.53
N PRO A 131 -30.87 9.65 -6.64
CA PRO A 131 -32.25 9.69 -7.08
C PRO A 131 -32.71 8.26 -7.30
N THR A 132 -33.68 7.83 -6.50
CA THR A 132 -34.30 6.51 -6.62
C THR A 132 -35.08 6.47 -7.93
N ARG A 133 -35.24 5.28 -8.52
CA ARG A 133 -35.99 5.09 -9.77
C ARG A 133 -37.41 5.69 -9.71
N GLU A 134 -37.99 5.81 -8.52
CA GLU A 134 -39.29 6.45 -8.28
C GLU A 134 -39.29 7.95 -8.59
N SER A 135 -38.17 8.66 -8.36
CA SER A 135 -38.04 10.08 -8.69
C SER A 135 -38.09 10.37 -10.19
N PHE A 136 -37.92 9.35 -11.03
CA PHE A 136 -38.02 9.45 -12.49
C PHE A 136 -39.38 9.00 -13.06
N SER A 137 -40.27 8.44 -12.23
CA SER A 137 -41.58 7.91 -12.69
C SER A 137 -42.75 8.88 -12.51
N ALA A 138 -42.52 10.07 -11.96
CA ALA A 138 -43.53 11.10 -11.78
C ALA A 138 -43.43 12.17 -12.88
N ARG A 139 -43.78 11.82 -14.13
CA ARG A 139 -44.11 12.77 -15.20
C ARG A 139 -45.16 12.20 -16.12
#